data_AF-A0A5C7LNA5-F1
#
_entry.id   AF-A0A5C7LNA5-F1
#
_cell.length_a   1.000
_cell.length_b   1.000
_cell.length_c   1.000
_cell.angle_alpha   90.00
_cell.angle_beta   90.00
_cell.angle_gamma   90.00
#
_symmetry.space_group_name_H-M   'P 1'
#
loop_
_entity.id
_entity.type
_entity.pdbx_description
1 polymer ?
#
loop_
_entity_poly.entity_id
_entity_poly.type
_entity_poly.pdbx_seq_one_letter_code
_entity_poly.pdbx_strand_id
1 'polypeptide(L)'
;MARFKKFSGGVNIEDFEPLSFNLNEHEFVAKAAIPGAALLDFVRDADSDSGADSAKALYSFLEKALDEKEYARLQGVLHDPKVIINIELIGEIVSWLVEEYSARPTQQPEDSLNGQLTSGTTSTVEQSSQAAN
;
A
#
# COMPACT_ATOMS: atom_id res chain seq x y z
N MET A 1 -11.82 -28.96 21.98
CA MET A 1 -10.59 -28.81 21.16
C MET A 1 -10.61 -27.43 20.53
N ALA A 2 -9.67 -26.56 20.87
CA ALA A 2 -9.61 -25.20 20.31
C ALA A 2 -9.05 -25.25 18.89
N ARG A 3 -9.78 -24.69 17.92
CA ARG A 3 -9.28 -24.50 16.54
C ARG A 3 -8.33 -23.30 16.55
N PHE A 4 -7.02 -23.56 16.55
CA PHE A 4 -6.00 -22.52 16.43
C PHE A 4 -5.65 -22.33 14.95
N LYS A 5 -5.75 -21.10 14.44
CA LYS A 5 -5.29 -20.71 13.11
C LYS A 5 -4.28 -19.58 13.27
N LYS A 6 -3.06 -19.78 12.75
CA LYS A 6 -2.01 -18.77 12.72
C LYS A 6 -2.21 -17.89 11.48
N PHE A 7 -2.14 -16.58 11.67
CA PHE A 7 -2.06 -15.60 10.59
C PHE A 7 -0.61 -15.11 10.55
N SER A 8 -0.01 -15.14 9.36
CA SER A 8 1.33 -14.62 9.08
C SER A 8 1.27 -13.92 7.74
N GLY A 9 1.81 -12.71 7.66
CA GLY A 9 1.67 -11.83 6.51
C GLY A 9 1.71 -10.38 6.97
N GLY A 10 2.93 -9.86 7.15
CA GLY A 10 3.18 -8.42 7.17
C GLY A 10 3.74 -8.03 5.81
N VAL A 11 3.40 -6.85 5.31
CA VAL A 11 3.94 -6.37 4.05
C VAL A 11 5.18 -5.52 4.30
N ASN A 12 6.23 -5.68 3.48
CA ASN A 12 7.37 -4.76 3.56
C ASN A 12 7.00 -3.46 2.88
N ILE A 13 7.34 -2.34 3.54
CA ILE A 13 7.07 -1.00 3.01
C ILE A 13 7.88 -0.76 1.72
N GLU A 14 9.00 -1.46 1.55
CA GLU A 14 9.90 -1.37 0.39
C GLU A 14 9.31 -1.99 -0.89
N ASP A 15 8.28 -2.84 -0.78
CA ASP A 15 7.62 -3.47 -1.94
C ASP A 15 6.61 -2.52 -2.63
N PHE A 16 6.49 -1.30 -2.10
CA PHE A 16 5.41 -0.39 -2.43
C PHE A 16 5.93 0.99 -2.81
N GLU A 17 5.32 1.58 -3.83
CA GLU A 17 5.61 2.96 -4.22
C GLU A 17 4.80 3.95 -3.36
N PRO A 18 5.38 5.07 -2.92
CA PRO A 18 4.66 6.17 -2.28
C PRO A 18 3.51 6.67 -3.14
N LEU A 19 2.40 7.06 -2.51
CA LEU A 19 1.27 7.67 -3.18
C LEU A 19 1.51 9.18 -3.29
N SER A 20 1.27 9.77 -4.46
CA SER A 20 1.38 11.22 -4.65
C SER A 20 0.05 11.79 -5.13
N PHE A 21 -0.36 12.92 -4.57
CA PHE A 21 -1.58 13.61 -4.97
C PHE A 21 -1.34 15.12 -5.05
N ASN A 22 -2.15 15.77 -5.88
CA ASN A 22 -2.12 17.22 -6.05
C ASN A 22 -3.31 17.86 -5.35
N LEU A 23 -3.03 18.98 -4.68
CA LEU A 23 -4.03 19.84 -4.08
C LEU A 23 -3.74 21.27 -4.52
N ASN A 24 -4.53 21.76 -5.48
CA ASN A 24 -4.27 23.00 -6.22
C ASN A 24 -2.88 22.99 -6.87
N GLU A 25 -1.99 23.90 -6.49
CA GLU A 25 -0.63 24.06 -7.00
C GLU A 25 0.42 23.33 -6.13
N HIS A 26 -0.03 22.52 -5.17
CA HIS A 26 0.83 21.79 -4.24
C HIS A 26 0.76 20.29 -4.48
N GLU A 27 1.93 19.69 -4.69
CA GLU A 27 2.12 18.24 -4.71
C GLU A 27 2.48 17.76 -3.31
N PHE A 28 1.83 16.68 -2.88
CA PHE A 28 2.04 16.01 -1.60
C PHE A 28 2.35 14.54 -1.81
N VAL A 29 3.29 14.02 -1.01
CA VAL A 29 3.67 12.61 -1.02
C VAL A 29 3.22 11.93 0.28
N ALA A 30 2.39 10.90 0.14
CA ALA A 30 1.96 10.01 1.19
C ALA A 30 2.82 8.74 1.24
N LYS A 31 2.86 8.08 2.39
CA LYS A 31 3.67 6.89 2.66
C LYS A 31 3.30 5.76 1.70
N ALA A 32 4.28 4.90 1.40
CA ALA A 32 4.06 3.73 0.56
C ALA A 32 3.09 2.71 1.19
N ALA A 33 3.10 2.60 2.52
CA ALA A 33 2.18 1.75 3.26
C ALA A 33 1.88 2.35 4.63
N ILE A 34 0.67 2.08 5.12
CA ILE A 34 0.24 2.40 6.48
C ILE A 34 -0.22 1.14 7.21
N PRO A 35 -0.14 1.10 8.55
CA PRO A 35 -0.69 0.00 9.32
C PRO A 35 -2.20 -0.15 9.06
N GLY A 36 -2.70 -1.37 8.86
CA GLY A 36 -4.14 -1.61 8.66
C GLY A 36 -5.02 -1.12 9.82
N ALA A 37 -4.45 -1.02 11.03
CA ALA A 37 -5.11 -0.39 12.17
C ALA A 37 -5.45 1.10 11.92
N ALA A 38 -4.66 1.81 11.12
CA ALA A 38 -4.94 3.20 10.75
C ALA A 38 -6.20 3.33 9.90
N LEU A 39 -6.43 2.39 8.97
CA LEU A 39 -7.66 2.32 8.18
C LEU A 39 -8.87 1.97 9.07
N LEU A 40 -8.70 1.02 9.99
CA LEU A 40 -9.76 0.64 10.94
C LEU A 40 -10.14 1.78 11.89
N ASP A 41 -9.15 2.52 12.40
CA ASP A 41 -9.39 3.72 13.22
C ASP A 41 -10.17 4.77 12.42
N PHE A 42 -9.79 5.01 11.15
CA PHE A 42 -10.49 5.94 10.29
C PHE A 42 -11.95 5.54 10.10
N VAL A 43 -12.23 4.27 9.74
CA VAL A 43 -13.60 3.78 9.57
C VAL A 43 -14.41 3.93 10.86
N ARG A 44 -13.84 3.58 12.02
CA ARG A 44 -14.51 3.73 13.33
C ARG A 44 -14.90 5.17 13.60
N ASP A 45 -13.99 6.12 13.35
CA ASP A 45 -14.20 7.52 13.69
C ASP A 45 -15.07 8.25 12.64
N ALA A 46 -15.01 7.81 11.38
CA ALA A 46 -15.81 8.35 10.28
C ALA A 46 -17.30 7.93 10.33
N ASP A 47 -17.61 6.74 10.87
CA ASP A 47 -18.97 6.20 11.03
C ASP A 47 -19.76 6.83 12.21
N SER A 48 -19.21 7.86 12.84
CA SER A 48 -19.86 8.54 13.97
C SER A 48 -20.98 9.50 13.53
N ASP A 49 -22.04 9.61 14.34
CA ASP A 49 -23.17 10.55 14.12
C ASP A 49 -22.81 12.05 14.31
N SER A 50 -21.54 12.35 14.57
CA SER A 50 -21.04 13.69 14.90
C SER A 50 -20.09 14.18 13.81
N GLY A 51 -20.50 15.22 13.08
CA GLY A 51 -19.65 15.79 12.01
C GLY A 51 -18.28 16.29 12.48
N ALA A 52 -18.14 16.64 13.76
CA ALA A 52 -16.85 17.00 14.36
C ALA A 52 -15.90 15.80 14.46
N ASP A 53 -16.44 14.62 14.76
CA ASP A 53 -15.68 13.37 14.85
C ASP A 53 -15.30 12.88 13.45
N SER A 54 -16.17 13.00 12.45
CA SER A 54 -15.83 12.73 11.05
C SER A 54 -14.71 13.64 10.53
N ALA A 55 -14.75 14.94 10.84
CA ALA A 55 -13.69 15.87 10.45
C ALA A 55 -12.35 15.52 11.13
N LYS A 56 -12.39 15.16 12.41
CA LYS A 56 -11.21 14.68 13.14
C LYS A 56 -10.65 13.39 12.53
N ALA A 57 -11.51 12.48 12.08
CA ALA A 57 -11.12 11.25 11.40
C ALA A 57 -10.30 11.53 10.13
N LEU A 58 -10.74 12.49 9.30
CA LEU A 58 -10.01 12.91 8.10
C LEU A 58 -8.60 13.41 8.45
N TYR A 59 -8.48 14.31 9.42
CA TYR A 59 -7.18 14.86 9.83
C TYR A 59 -6.25 13.80 10.44
N SER A 60 -6.80 12.93 11.28
CA SER A 60 -6.05 11.85 11.94
C SER A 60 -5.57 10.80 10.94
N PHE A 61 -6.37 10.55 9.90
CA PHE A 61 -5.96 9.66 8.81
C PHE A 61 -4.84 10.27 7.97
N LEU A 62 -4.97 11.54 7.57
CA LEU A 62 -3.92 12.25 6.82
C LEU A 62 -2.60 12.33 7.60
N GLU A 63 -2.64 12.52 8.92
CA GLU A 63 -1.46 12.51 9.78
C GLU A 63 -0.74 11.13 9.75
N LYS A 64 -1.52 10.05 9.71
CA LYS A 64 -0.97 8.69 9.61
C LYS A 64 -0.46 8.39 8.20
N ALA A 65 -1.14 8.89 7.17
CA ALA A 65 -0.85 8.65 5.77
C ALA A 65 0.33 9.46 5.23
N LEU A 66 0.53 10.70 5.65
CA LEU A 66 1.64 11.54 5.23
C LEU A 66 2.80 11.46 6.24
N ASP A 67 4.02 11.74 5.78
CA ASP A 67 5.13 12.00 6.70
C ASP A 67 4.94 13.34 7.41
N GLU A 68 5.56 13.48 8.60
CA GLU A 68 5.38 14.66 9.46
C GLU A 68 5.60 16.00 8.72
N LYS A 69 6.61 16.05 7.84
CA LYS A 69 6.92 17.23 7.02
C LYS A 69 5.82 17.53 6.01
N GLU A 70 5.30 16.51 5.34
CA GLU A 70 4.26 16.66 4.31
C GLU A 70 2.92 17.00 4.96
N TYR A 71 2.61 16.41 6.11
CA TYR A 71 1.43 16.76 6.89
C TYR A 71 1.48 18.21 7.39
N ALA A 72 2.63 18.68 7.88
CA ALA A 72 2.79 20.07 8.30
C ALA A 72 2.62 21.05 7.10
N ARG A 73 3.13 20.71 5.92
CA ARG A 73 2.90 21.48 4.69
C ARG A 73 1.43 21.51 4.32
N LEU A 74 0.74 20.37 4.40
CA LEU A 74 -0.70 20.26 4.11
C LEU A 74 -1.50 21.13 5.08
N GLN A 75 -1.22 21.06 6.38
CA GLN A 75 -1.85 21.90 7.40
C GLN A 75 -1.64 23.39 7.12
N GLY A 76 -0.45 23.79 6.67
CA GLY A 76 -0.17 25.17 6.27
C GLY A 76 -1.04 25.64 5.11
N VAL A 77 -1.25 24.79 4.10
CA VAL A 77 -2.13 25.09 2.95
C VAL A 77 -3.60 25.15 3.38
N LEU A 78 -4.06 24.21 4.21
CA LEU A 78 -5.45 24.16 4.67
C LEU A 78 -5.83 25.33 5.59
N HIS A 79 -4.86 25.95 6.26
CA HIS A 79 -5.06 27.11 7.13
C HIS A 79 -4.63 28.43 6.48
N ASP A 80 -4.19 28.43 5.22
CA ASP A 80 -3.86 29.67 4.51
C ASP A 80 -5.17 30.38 4.12
N PRO A 81 -5.45 31.59 4.65
CA PRO A 81 -6.66 32.33 4.31
C PRO A 81 -6.73 32.74 2.82
N LYS A 82 -5.65 32.61 2.06
CA LYS A 82 -5.60 32.88 0.62
C LYS A 82 -5.97 31.67 -0.24
N VAL A 83 -5.98 30.48 0.33
CA VAL A 83 -6.27 29.23 -0.38
C VAL A 83 -7.56 28.64 0.17
N ILE A 84 -8.65 28.72 -0.60
CA ILE A 84 -9.94 28.17 -0.19
C ILE A 84 -10.02 26.72 -0.66
N ILE A 85 -9.95 25.78 0.29
CA ILE A 85 -10.15 24.35 0.04
C ILE A 85 -11.44 23.92 0.71
N ASN A 86 -12.36 23.38 -0.08
CA ASN A 86 -13.62 22.87 0.42
C ASN A 86 -13.42 21.51 1.10
N ILE A 87 -14.23 21.24 2.12
CA ILE A 87 -14.21 19.96 2.86
C ILE A 87 -14.46 18.76 1.94
N GLU A 88 -15.25 18.92 0.88
CA GLU A 88 -15.52 17.89 -0.12
C GLU A 88 -14.24 17.40 -0.80
N LEU A 89 -13.33 18.32 -1.16
CA LEU A 89 -12.07 17.98 -1.81
C LEU A 89 -11.13 17.21 -0.86
N ILE A 90 -11.13 17.58 0.42
CA ILE A 90 -10.38 16.85 1.45
C ILE A 90 -10.92 15.44 1.61
N GLY A 91 -12.25 15.29 1.62
CA GLY A 91 -12.92 13.99 1.66
C GLY A 91 -12.59 13.12 0.45
N GLU A 92 -12.54 13.69 -0.76
CA GLU A 92 -12.17 12.97 -1.99
C GLU A 92 -10.73 12.44 -1.92
N ILE A 93 -9.77 13.27 -1.49
CA ILE A 93 -8.37 12.85 -1.33
C ILE A 93 -8.26 11.71 -0.32
N VAL A 94 -8.95 11.81 0.83
CA VAL A 94 -8.93 10.75 1.84
C VAL A 94 -9.57 9.47 1.32
N SER A 95 -10.71 9.56 0.62
CA SER A 95 -11.35 8.41 -0.01
C SER A 95 -10.40 7.70 -0.97
N TRP A 96 -9.79 8.46 -1.88
CA TRP A 96 -8.82 7.92 -2.85
C TRP A 96 -7.64 7.24 -2.15
N LEU A 97 -7.06 7.86 -1.13
CA LEU A 97 -5.97 7.25 -0.35
C LEU A 97 -6.40 5.94 0.31
N VAL A 98 -7.60 5.89 0.92
CA VAL A 98 -8.15 4.68 1.55
C VAL A 98 -8.32 3.56 0.53
N GLU A 99 -8.84 3.86 -0.66
CA GLU A 99 -9.00 2.91 -1.76
C GLU A 99 -7.64 2.38 -2.22
N GLU A 100 -6.68 3.25 -2.47
CA GLU A 100 -5.33 2.89 -2.89
C GLU A 100 -4.63 2.00 -1.86
N TYR A 101 -4.72 2.31 -0.57
CA TYR A 101 -4.14 1.48 0.49
C TYR A 101 -4.86 0.13 0.66
N SER A 102 -6.18 0.10 0.43
CA SER A 102 -6.99 -1.13 0.57
C SER A 102 -6.84 -2.07 -0.62
N ALA A 103 -6.56 -1.53 -1.81
CA ALA A 103 -6.35 -2.28 -3.04
C ALA A 103 -4.95 -2.90 -3.15
N ARG A 104 -4.00 -2.53 -2.27
CA ARG A 104 -2.63 -3.04 -2.34
C ARG A 104 -2.59 -4.54 -2.07
N PRO A 105 -1.92 -5.34 -2.93
CA PRO A 105 -1.81 -6.77 -2.72
C PRO A 105 -1.10 -7.05 -1.39
N THR A 106 -1.76 -7.79 -0.51
CA THR A 106 -1.22 -8.25 0.79
C THR A 106 -0.39 -9.53 0.66
N GLN A 107 -0.28 -10.06 -0.55
CA GLN A 107 0.48 -11.27 -0.85
C GLN A 107 1.87 -10.87 -1.35
N GLN A 108 2.91 -11.31 -0.66
CA GLN A 108 4.23 -11.44 -1.28
C GLN A 108 4.04 -12.22 -2.58
N PRO A 109 4.60 -11.78 -3.73
CA PRO A 109 4.72 -12.67 -4.87
C PRO A 109 5.44 -13.92 -4.36
N GLU A 110 4.76 -15.06 -4.44
CA GLU A 110 5.37 -16.33 -4.11
C GLU A 110 6.67 -16.42 -4.90
N ASP A 111 7.78 -16.55 -4.16
CA ASP A 111 9.10 -16.96 -4.60
C ASP A 111 9.02 -17.57 -6.02
N SER A 112 9.45 -16.79 -7.03
CA SER A 112 9.72 -17.32 -8.36
C SER A 112 11.00 -18.17 -8.29
N LEU A 113 10.91 -19.25 -7.52
CA LEU A 113 11.95 -20.21 -7.22
C LEU A 113 11.70 -21.43 -8.11
N ASN A 114 11.91 -21.25 -9.41
CA ASN A 114 12.23 -22.35 -10.32
C ASN A 114 12.84 -21.86 -11.65
N GLY A 115 13.84 -20.98 -11.54
CA GLY A 115 14.81 -20.71 -12.60
C GLY A 115 15.94 -21.74 -12.55
N GLN A 116 15.67 -22.94 -13.09
CA GLN A 116 16.60 -23.79 -13.84
C GLN A 116 18.11 -23.57 -13.60
N LEU A 117 18.68 -24.22 -12.59
CA LEU A 117 20.13 -24.44 -12.53
C LEU A 117 20.47 -25.82 -13.09
N THR A 118 20.88 -25.77 -14.35
CA THR A 118 21.62 -26.80 -15.09
C THR A 118 22.71 -27.41 -14.21
N SER A 119 22.64 -28.70 -13.93
CA SER A 119 23.78 -29.48 -13.45
C SER A 119 23.59 -30.94 -13.87
N GLY A 120 24.48 -31.42 -14.73
CA GLY A 120 24.42 -32.78 -15.27
C GLY A 120 25.38 -33.01 -16.44
N THR A 121 26.66 -32.71 -16.25
CA THR A 121 27.76 -33.31 -17.02
C THR A 121 27.69 -34.85 -16.94
N THR A 122 27.80 -35.58 -18.06
CA THR A 122 28.82 -36.63 -18.30
C THR A 122 28.49 -37.54 -19.49
N SER A 123 29.48 -37.67 -20.38
CA SER A 123 29.99 -38.87 -21.07
C SER A 123 29.16 -39.67 -22.08
N THR A 124 29.66 -39.62 -23.32
CA THR A 124 29.76 -40.66 -24.36
C THR A 124 29.43 -42.09 -23.94
N VAL A 125 28.54 -42.74 -24.70
CA VAL A 125 28.64 -44.17 -25.03
C VAL A 125 28.36 -44.39 -26.51
N GLU A 126 29.36 -44.89 -27.22
CA GLU A 126 29.24 -45.59 -28.49
C GLU A 126 28.35 -46.83 -28.32
N GLN A 127 27.43 -47.08 -29.25
CA GLN A 127 27.02 -48.44 -29.57
C GLN A 127 26.54 -48.55 -31.03
N SER A 128 27.39 -49.23 -31.79
CA SER A 128 27.22 -49.76 -33.13
C SER A 128 26.08 -50.78 -33.22
N SER A 129 25.32 -50.79 -34.33
CA SER A 129 25.04 -51.98 -35.17
C SER A 129 23.83 -51.80 -36.12
N GLN A 130 24.09 -52.09 -37.41
CA GLN A 130 23.24 -52.80 -38.38
C GLN A 130 21.92 -52.19 -38.89
N ALA A 131 21.93 -51.83 -40.18
CA ALA A 131 20.84 -52.19 -41.08
C ALA A 131 21.42 -52.51 -42.47
N ALA A 132 21.43 -53.80 -42.79
CA ALA A 132 21.59 -54.33 -44.14
C ALA A 132 20.20 -54.78 -44.60
N ASN A 133 19.65 -54.12 -45.62
CA ASN A 133 19.12 -54.68 -46.89
C ASN A 133 18.40 -53.56 -47.65
#